data_AF-A0A1G3BML3-F1
#
_entry.id   AF-A0A1G3BML3-F1
#
_cell.length_a   1.000
_cell.length_b   1.000
_cell.length_c   1.000
_cell.angle_alpha   90.00
_cell.angle_beta   90.00
_cell.angle_gamma   90.00
#
_symmetry.space_group_name_H-M   'P 1'
#
loop_
_entity.id
_entity.type
_entity.pdbx_description
1 polymer ?
#
loop_
_entity_poly.entity_id
_entity_poly.type
_entity_poly.pdbx_seq_one_letter_code
_entity_poly.pdbx_strand_id
1 'polypeptide(L)'
;MTVVKGEALRSRDLYERPPKYELFFPNFVMKELCVGLFFLIILFIWSYFKNAPLYELADPTKTPAHIKAAWYFVGLQELLAYFDPYLAGVIIPTFILAGLYLAPFLDPDPIKGIGRFAWKERGFAMYSFIGGFAFWWLLIIVGWYLRGPLWAFYWPWEDHHIIKPPPPPPWSFPLPAGIAYIIAFFGLGITVPGVIFPNFFYRMGVVRYVITMFLWTFMIFALAKMFLNNAFNLKYILVTPWFNI
;
A
#
# COMPACT_ATOMS: atom_id res chain seq x y z
N MET A 1 53.10 7.55 30.58
CA MET A 1 52.27 7.35 29.37
C MET A 1 50.94 6.75 29.84
N THR A 2 50.01 7.61 30.24
CA THR A 2 48.72 7.21 30.79
C THR A 2 47.76 6.94 29.64
N VAL A 3 47.23 5.72 29.60
CA VAL A 3 46.22 5.30 28.62
C VAL A 3 44.95 6.11 28.88
N VAL A 4 44.68 7.07 28.01
CA VAL A 4 43.44 7.84 28.02
C VAL A 4 42.30 6.88 27.65
N LYS A 5 41.44 6.60 28.63
CA LYS A 5 40.16 5.90 28.47
C LYS A 5 39.41 6.45 27.25
N GLY A 6 39.09 5.58 26.30
CA GLY A 6 38.28 5.87 25.10
C GLY A 6 36.80 6.19 25.38
N GLU A 7 36.48 6.81 26.51
CA GLU A 7 35.11 7.15 26.91
C GLU A 7 34.67 8.55 26.41
N ALA A 8 35.58 9.36 25.88
CA ALA A 8 35.31 10.78 25.59
C ALA A 8 34.79 11.12 24.17
N LEU A 9 34.66 10.14 23.25
CA LEU A 9 34.35 10.44 21.83
C LEU A 9 32.96 9.97 21.34
N ARG A 10 32.03 9.59 22.22
CA ARG A 10 30.67 9.19 21.81
C ARG A 10 29.56 10.11 22.30
N SER A 11 29.77 11.43 22.28
CA SER A 11 28.74 12.43 22.60
C SER A 11 27.78 12.73 21.42
N ARG A 12 27.47 11.73 20.58
CA ARG A 12 26.58 11.87 19.40
C ARG A 12 25.33 11.00 19.45
N ASP A 13 25.00 10.44 20.60
CA ASP A 13 23.76 9.71 20.77
C ASP A 13 22.64 10.70 21.12
N LEU A 14 21.92 11.18 20.09
CA LEU A 14 20.68 11.96 20.23
C LEU A 14 19.53 11.17 20.88
N TYR A 15 19.75 9.88 21.18
CA TYR A 15 18.76 8.94 21.69
C TYR A 15 19.25 8.28 22.99
N GLU A 16 18.40 8.25 24.01
CA GLU A 16 18.58 7.36 25.16
C GLU A 16 18.51 5.92 24.66
N ARG A 17 19.67 5.24 24.67
CA ARG A 17 19.72 3.82 24.33
C ARG A 17 19.11 3.03 25.51
N PRO A 18 18.24 2.03 25.25
CA PRO A 18 17.79 1.15 26.32
C PRO A 18 19.01 0.50 27.00
N PRO A 19 18.98 0.27 28.32
CA PRO A 19 20.15 -0.08 29.13
C PRO A 19 20.78 -1.45 28.80
N LYS A 20 20.15 -2.24 27.92
CA LYS A 20 20.57 -3.60 27.59
C LYS A 20 21.11 -3.65 26.16
N TYR A 21 22.40 -3.40 26.00
CA TYR A 21 23.10 -3.69 24.74
C TYR A 21 23.53 -5.16 24.73
N GLU A 22 23.31 -5.82 23.61
CA GLU A 22 23.76 -7.19 23.38
C GLU A 22 24.88 -7.15 22.33
N LEU A 23 25.89 -8.01 22.51
CA LEU A 23 26.97 -8.11 21.53
C LEU A 23 26.43 -8.63 20.20
N PHE A 24 26.78 -7.95 19.10
CA PHE A 24 26.41 -8.39 17.75
C PHE A 24 26.90 -9.83 17.49
N PHE A 25 28.18 -10.07 17.76
CA PHE A 25 28.76 -11.41 17.75
C PHE A 25 29.17 -11.80 19.19
N PRO A 26 28.84 -13.02 19.66
CA PRO A 26 28.12 -14.08 18.95
C PRO A 26 26.58 -13.98 19.10
N ASN A 27 26.08 -13.21 20.05
CA ASN A 27 24.71 -13.38 20.54
C ASN A 27 23.63 -13.06 19.50
N PHE A 28 23.72 -11.91 18.81
CA PHE A 28 22.72 -11.52 17.81
C PHE A 28 22.77 -12.41 16.57
N VAL A 29 23.97 -12.69 16.05
CA VAL A 29 24.18 -13.60 14.90
C VAL A 29 23.62 -15.00 15.17
N MET A 30 23.82 -15.55 16.37
CA MET A 30 23.27 -16.87 16.71
C MET A 30 21.74 -16.86 16.74
N LYS A 31 21.09 -15.78 17.19
CA LYS A 31 19.63 -15.64 17.14
C LYS A 31 19.13 -15.56 15.70
N GLU A 32 19.76 -14.74 14.86
CA GLU A 32 19.41 -14.65 13.44
C GLU A 32 19.56 -15.99 12.73
N LEU A 33 20.64 -16.74 13.01
CA LEU A 33 20.84 -18.08 12.46
C LEU A 33 19.74 -19.05 12.91
N CYS A 34 19.39 -19.07 14.20
CA CYS A 34 18.31 -19.92 14.70
C CYS A 34 16.96 -19.59 14.04
N VAL A 35 16.63 -18.31 13.88
CA VAL A 35 15.41 -17.87 13.19
C VAL A 35 15.46 -18.22 11.71
N GLY A 36 16.60 -18.02 11.05
CA GLY A 36 16.80 -18.38 9.64
C GLY A 36 16.65 -19.88 9.39
N LEU A 37 17.27 -20.72 10.23
CA LEU A 37 17.11 -22.18 10.18
C LEU A 37 15.66 -22.60 10.43
N PHE A 38 14.96 -21.95 11.37
CA PHE A 38 13.55 -22.20 11.62
C PHE A 38 12.68 -21.93 10.38
N PHE A 39 12.84 -20.76 9.73
CA PHE A 39 12.10 -20.46 8.49
C PHE A 39 12.48 -21.39 7.34
N LEU A 40 13.75 -21.78 7.23
CA LEU A 40 14.23 -22.72 6.22
C LEU A 40 13.63 -24.12 6.40
N ILE A 41 13.49 -24.59 7.65
CA ILE A 41 12.76 -25.83 7.96
C ILE A 41 11.29 -25.71 7.55
N ILE A 42 10.62 -24.60 7.88
CA ILE A 42 9.22 -24.37 7.45
C ILE A 42 9.09 -24.43 5.92
N LEU A 43 10.00 -23.79 5.19
CA LEU A 43 9.99 -23.80 3.73
C LEU A 43 10.22 -25.20 3.16
N PHE A 44 11.14 -26.00 3.74
CA PHE A 44 11.33 -27.39 3.31
C PHE A 44 10.13 -28.27 3.60
N ILE A 45 9.53 -28.15 4.78
CA ILE A 45 8.30 -28.87 5.13
C ILE A 45 7.20 -28.50 4.13
N TRP A 46 6.99 -27.21 3.86
CA TRP A 46 5.99 -26.75 2.90
C TRP A 46 6.25 -27.28 1.49
N SER A 47 7.50 -27.18 1.02
CA SER A 47 7.91 -27.67 -0.31
C SER A 47 7.79 -29.18 -0.45
N TYR A 48 7.92 -29.95 0.63
CA TYR A 48 7.73 -31.39 0.62
C TYR A 48 6.25 -31.77 0.41
N PHE A 49 5.33 -31.02 1.02
CA PHE A 49 3.88 -31.29 0.90
C PHE A 49 3.20 -30.65 -0.31
N LYS A 50 3.75 -29.54 -0.83
CA LYS A 50 3.13 -28.77 -1.91
C LYS A 50 4.15 -28.50 -3.02
N ASN A 51 3.92 -29.13 -4.17
CA ASN A 51 4.66 -28.84 -5.40
C ASN A 51 4.38 -27.41 -5.88
N ALA A 52 5.37 -26.85 -6.59
CA ALA A 52 5.20 -25.55 -7.24
C ALA A 52 4.07 -25.61 -8.28
N PRO A 53 3.14 -24.64 -8.30
CA PRO A 53 2.07 -24.58 -9.28
C PRO A 53 2.62 -24.07 -10.62
N LEU A 54 3.23 -24.96 -11.39
CA LEU A 54 3.75 -24.69 -12.73
C LEU A 54 2.63 -24.86 -13.76
N TYR A 55 2.52 -23.92 -14.69
CA TYR A 55 1.59 -24.00 -15.83
C TYR A 55 2.18 -24.82 -16.98
N GLU A 56 1.33 -25.12 -17.97
CA GLU A 56 1.76 -25.67 -19.26
C GLU A 56 2.75 -24.72 -19.96
N LEU A 57 3.47 -25.25 -20.95
CA LEU A 57 4.35 -24.44 -21.79
C LEU A 57 3.56 -23.30 -22.44
N ALA A 58 4.17 -22.12 -22.52
CA ALA A 58 3.51 -20.93 -23.01
C ALA A 58 3.07 -21.11 -24.48
N ASP A 59 1.78 -20.86 -24.74
CA ASP A 59 1.18 -20.88 -26.06
C ASP A 59 0.64 -19.48 -26.40
N PRO A 60 1.20 -18.78 -27.41
CA PRO A 60 0.71 -17.45 -27.82
C PRO A 60 -0.72 -17.45 -28.38
N THR A 61 -1.25 -18.60 -28.79
CA THR A 61 -2.57 -18.71 -29.44
C THR A 61 -3.71 -18.96 -28.46
N LYS A 62 -3.41 -19.29 -27.20
CA LYS A 62 -4.40 -19.67 -26.19
C LYS A 62 -4.21 -18.87 -24.90
N THR A 63 -5.16 -18.01 -24.56
CA THR A 63 -5.21 -17.34 -23.26
C THR A 63 -6.04 -18.15 -22.27
N PRO A 64 -5.48 -18.63 -21.14
CA PRO A 64 -6.25 -19.33 -20.12
C PRO A 64 -7.34 -18.44 -19.51
N ALA A 65 -8.53 -18.99 -19.25
CA ALA A 65 -9.64 -18.25 -18.64
C ALA A 65 -9.37 -17.83 -17.18
N HIS A 66 -8.48 -18.54 -16.50
CA HIS A 66 -8.07 -18.29 -15.11
C HIS A 66 -6.59 -17.90 -15.04
N ILE A 67 -6.28 -16.66 -15.44
CA ILE A 67 -4.93 -16.10 -15.32
C ILE A 67 -4.85 -15.18 -14.10
N LYS A 68 -4.10 -15.62 -13.08
CA LYS A 68 -3.81 -14.83 -11.88
C LYS A 68 -2.31 -14.58 -11.81
N ALA A 69 -1.91 -13.37 -11.42
CA ALA A 69 -0.53 -13.07 -11.09
C ALA A 69 -0.09 -13.80 -9.81
N ALA A 70 1.21 -13.83 -9.54
CA ALA A 70 1.72 -14.30 -8.26
C ALA A 70 1.10 -13.50 -7.10
N TRP A 71 0.88 -14.14 -5.95
CA TRP A 71 0.07 -13.59 -4.84
C TRP A 71 0.47 -12.18 -4.40
N TYR A 72 1.76 -11.84 -4.43
CA TYR A 72 2.28 -10.51 -4.06
C TYR A 72 1.99 -9.42 -5.11
N PHE A 73 1.64 -9.80 -6.34
CA PHE A 73 1.19 -8.90 -7.42
C PHE A 73 -0.33 -8.89 -7.61
N VAL A 74 -1.07 -9.79 -6.97
CA VAL A 74 -2.53 -9.85 -7.10
C VAL A 74 -3.20 -8.56 -6.66
N GLY A 75 -2.65 -7.86 -5.66
CA GLY A 75 -3.14 -6.53 -5.27
C GLY A 75 -3.04 -5.49 -6.41
N LEU A 76 -1.93 -5.50 -7.17
CA LEU A 76 -1.80 -4.64 -8.37
C LEU A 76 -2.75 -5.08 -9.49
N GLN A 77 -2.91 -6.39 -9.69
CA GLN A 77 -3.85 -6.90 -10.68
C GLN A 77 -5.29 -6.50 -10.35
N GLU A 78 -5.65 -6.49 -9.07
CA GLU A 78 -6.95 -6.00 -8.63
C GLU A 78 -7.09 -4.50 -8.90
N LEU A 79 -6.05 -3.71 -8.67
CA LEU A 79 -6.04 -2.29 -9.01
C LEU A 79 -6.22 -2.04 -10.52
N LEU A 80 -5.61 -2.87 -11.37
CA LEU A 80 -5.75 -2.82 -12.84
C LEU A 80 -7.18 -3.14 -13.31
N ALA A 81 -7.99 -3.83 -12.51
CA ALA A 81 -9.39 -4.05 -12.84
C ALA A 81 -10.22 -2.76 -12.77
N TYR A 82 -9.77 -1.78 -11.99
CA TYR A 82 -10.47 -0.52 -11.82
C TYR A 82 -9.82 0.62 -12.59
N PHE A 83 -8.50 0.77 -12.58
CA PHE A 83 -7.83 1.91 -13.21
C PHE A 83 -7.21 1.54 -14.54
N ASP A 84 -6.99 2.55 -15.38
CA ASP A 84 -6.23 2.38 -16.62
C ASP A 84 -4.78 1.94 -16.31
N PRO A 85 -4.11 1.15 -17.18
CA PRO A 85 -2.83 0.51 -16.85
C PRO A 85 -1.72 1.46 -16.41
N TYR A 86 -1.65 2.68 -16.96
CA TYR A 86 -0.63 3.65 -16.56
C TYR A 86 -0.86 4.17 -15.13
N LEU A 87 -2.12 4.33 -14.70
CA LEU A 87 -2.46 4.86 -13.39
C LEU A 87 -2.26 3.80 -12.30
N ALA A 88 -2.78 2.58 -12.50
CA ALA A 88 -2.60 1.45 -11.59
C ALA A 88 -1.17 0.90 -11.57
N GLY A 89 -0.53 0.79 -12.73
CA GLY A 89 0.78 0.14 -12.86
C GLY A 89 1.97 1.06 -12.57
N VAL A 90 1.84 2.37 -12.79
CA VAL A 90 2.97 3.31 -12.68
C VAL A 90 2.71 4.37 -11.63
N ILE A 91 1.64 5.16 -11.79
CA ILE A 91 1.43 6.37 -10.97
C ILE A 91 1.14 6.01 -9.51
N ILE A 92 0.19 5.10 -9.24
CA ILE A 92 -0.19 4.73 -7.87
C ILE A 92 1.02 4.11 -7.13
N PRO A 93 1.73 3.11 -7.67
CA PRO A 93 2.95 2.58 -7.05
C PRO A 93 4.02 3.64 -6.83
N THR A 94 4.21 4.55 -7.78
CA THR A 94 5.19 5.65 -7.66
C THR A 94 4.85 6.56 -6.48
N PHE A 95 3.58 6.93 -6.29
CA PHE A 95 3.18 7.74 -5.14
C PHE A 95 3.29 6.98 -3.82
N ILE A 96 3.04 5.67 -3.79
CA ILE A 96 3.26 4.85 -2.59
C ILE A 96 4.75 4.84 -2.23
N LEU A 97 5.64 4.59 -3.19
CA LEU A 97 7.08 4.57 -2.97
C LEU A 97 7.63 5.95 -2.59
N ALA A 98 7.20 7.00 -3.29
CA ALA A 98 7.55 8.38 -2.96
C ALA A 98 7.07 8.75 -1.55
N GLY A 99 5.86 8.35 -1.17
CA GLY A 99 5.33 8.57 0.18
C GLY A 99 6.15 7.87 1.26
N LEU A 100 6.55 6.61 1.04
CA LEU A 100 7.42 5.88 1.96
C LEU A 100 8.82 6.49 2.06
N TYR A 101 9.39 6.92 0.94
CA TYR A 101 10.67 7.61 0.90
C TYR A 101 10.63 8.97 1.60
N LEU A 102 9.54 9.72 1.43
CA LEU A 102 9.35 11.04 2.04
C LEU A 102 8.91 10.97 3.51
N ALA A 103 8.47 9.81 4.00
CA ALA A 103 7.99 9.61 5.37
C ALA A 103 8.89 10.24 6.47
N PRO A 104 10.22 10.05 6.49
CA PRO A 104 11.07 10.68 7.50
C PRO A 104 11.13 12.21 7.41
N PHE A 105 10.88 12.79 6.24
CA PHE A 105 10.93 14.25 6.02
C PHE A 105 9.58 14.92 6.27
N LEU A 106 8.48 14.18 6.12
CA LEU A 106 7.12 14.66 6.36
C LEU A 106 6.73 14.60 7.84
N ASP A 107 7.44 13.80 8.66
CA ASP A 107 7.16 13.65 10.08
C ASP A 107 7.53 14.92 10.88
N PRO A 108 6.56 15.57 11.57
CA PRO A 108 6.85 16.71 12.44
C PRO A 108 7.51 16.32 13.77
N ASP A 109 7.38 15.07 14.24
CA ASP A 109 7.92 14.62 15.54
C ASP A 109 8.89 13.42 15.37
N PRO A 110 10.08 13.62 14.75
CA PRO A 110 10.97 12.50 14.40
C PRO A 110 11.53 11.72 15.60
N ILE A 111 11.50 12.30 16.80
CA ILE A 111 12.08 11.73 18.02
C ILE A 111 11.07 10.84 18.78
N LYS A 112 9.77 11.12 18.66
CA LYS A 112 8.74 10.42 19.44
C LYS A 112 8.44 9.06 18.79
N GLY A 113 8.25 8.03 19.62
CA GLY A 113 7.85 6.70 19.14
C GLY A 113 8.90 5.91 18.36
N ILE A 114 10.19 6.21 18.50
CA ILE A 114 11.26 5.41 17.89
C ILE A 114 11.36 4.06 18.59
N GLY A 115 11.45 2.99 17.79
CA GLY A 115 11.66 1.63 18.29
C GLY A 115 10.48 1.02 19.06
N ARG A 116 9.32 1.68 19.07
CA ARG A 116 8.08 1.17 19.70
C ARG A 116 6.83 1.59 18.92
N PHE A 117 5.76 0.80 19.03
CA PHE A 117 4.47 1.16 18.44
C PHE A 117 3.81 2.31 19.21
N ALA A 118 3.89 3.53 18.67
CA ALA A 118 3.50 4.77 19.36
C ALA A 118 2.08 5.25 18.99
N TRP A 119 1.07 4.41 19.21
CA TRP A 119 -0.33 4.65 18.82
C TRP A 119 -0.92 5.98 19.34
N LYS A 120 -0.65 6.33 20.60
CA LYS A 120 -1.18 7.56 21.23
C LYS A 120 -0.41 8.81 20.81
N GLU A 121 0.89 8.68 20.57
CA GLU A 121 1.79 9.81 20.31
C GLU A 121 1.82 10.18 18.83
N ARG A 122 1.66 9.18 17.95
CA ARG A 122 1.76 9.30 16.48
C ARG A 122 0.57 8.66 15.78
N GLY A 123 -0.63 8.88 16.34
CA GLY A 123 -1.86 8.27 15.86
C GLY A 123 -2.07 8.45 14.37
N PHE A 124 -1.98 9.69 13.86
CA PHE A 124 -2.18 9.96 12.43
C PHE A 124 -1.23 9.16 11.52
N ALA A 125 0.07 9.18 11.79
CA ALA A 125 1.06 8.45 10.99
C ALA A 125 0.85 6.93 11.07
N MET A 126 0.57 6.41 12.26
CA MET A 126 0.33 4.98 12.48
C MET A 126 -0.94 4.49 11.77
N TYR A 127 -2.06 5.20 11.94
CA TYR A 127 -3.32 4.84 11.28
C TYR A 127 -3.25 4.99 9.77
N SER A 128 -2.54 6.01 9.26
CA SER A 128 -2.34 6.17 7.81
C SER A 128 -1.53 5.01 7.22
N PHE A 129 -0.42 4.64 7.86
CA PHE A 129 0.41 3.52 7.41
C PHE A 129 -0.34 2.19 7.47
N ILE A 130 -0.98 1.89 8.59
CA ILE A 130 -1.74 0.65 8.79
C ILE A 130 -2.97 0.61 7.89
N GLY A 131 -3.65 1.74 7.68
CA GLY A 131 -4.76 1.85 6.75
C GLY A 131 -4.34 1.53 5.33
N GLY A 132 -3.23 2.09 4.85
CA GLY A 132 -2.66 1.76 3.54
C GLY A 132 -2.23 0.30 3.42
N PHE A 133 -1.59 -0.24 4.45
CA PHE A 133 -1.20 -1.66 4.49
C PHE A 133 -2.41 -2.60 4.50
N ALA A 134 -3.44 -2.28 5.29
CA ALA A 134 -4.69 -3.03 5.35
C ALA A 134 -5.44 -2.95 4.01
N PHE A 135 -5.45 -1.78 3.36
CA PHE A 135 -6.00 -1.63 2.02
C PHE A 135 -5.27 -2.53 1.01
N TRP A 136 -3.93 -2.56 1.04
CA TRP A 136 -3.15 -3.45 0.16
C TRP A 136 -3.48 -4.93 0.38
N TRP A 137 -3.57 -5.37 1.63
CA TRP A 137 -3.98 -6.74 1.95
C TRP A 137 -5.42 -7.04 1.52
N LEU A 138 -6.33 -6.08 1.64
CA LEU A 138 -7.69 -6.21 1.16
C LEU A 138 -7.71 -6.45 -0.36
N LEU A 139 -6.92 -5.71 -1.14
CA LEU A 139 -6.80 -5.94 -2.59
C LEU A 139 -6.30 -7.36 -2.90
N ILE A 140 -5.29 -7.84 -2.17
CA ILE A 140 -4.77 -9.21 -2.33
C ILE A 140 -5.86 -10.23 -2.02
N ILE A 141 -6.58 -10.07 -0.90
CA ILE A 141 -7.64 -11.00 -0.47
C ILE A 141 -8.77 -11.01 -1.50
N VAL A 142 -9.23 -9.84 -1.96
CA VAL A 142 -10.27 -9.73 -2.99
C VAL A 142 -9.82 -10.39 -4.29
N GLY A 143 -8.61 -10.07 -4.79
CA GLY A 143 -8.11 -10.65 -6.02
C GLY A 143 -7.86 -12.16 -5.94
N TRP A 144 -7.42 -12.65 -4.77
CA TRP A 144 -7.13 -14.07 -4.59
C TRP A 144 -8.42 -14.90 -4.46
N TYR A 145 -9.35 -14.47 -3.60
CA TYR A 145 -10.51 -15.27 -3.23
C TYR A 145 -11.81 -14.90 -3.95
N LEU A 146 -12.02 -13.63 -4.31
CA LEU A 146 -13.30 -13.15 -4.87
C LEU A 146 -13.26 -12.97 -6.40
N ARG A 147 -12.09 -13.08 -7.05
CA ARG A 147 -11.99 -13.02 -8.51
C ARG A 147 -12.03 -14.41 -9.13
N GLY A 148 -12.94 -14.60 -10.09
CA GLY A 148 -13.16 -15.82 -10.84
C GLY A 148 -12.70 -15.75 -12.31
N PRO A 149 -13.31 -16.55 -13.22
CA PRO A 149 -12.98 -16.54 -14.65
C PRO A 149 -13.11 -15.14 -15.25
N LEU A 150 -12.23 -14.81 -16.19
CA LEU A 150 -12.20 -13.48 -16.86
C LEU A 150 -12.09 -12.30 -15.89
N TRP A 151 -11.56 -12.54 -14.68
CA TRP A 151 -11.45 -11.54 -13.61
C TRP A 151 -12.80 -10.94 -13.17
N ALA A 152 -13.91 -11.64 -13.38
CA ALA A 152 -15.20 -11.24 -12.84
C ALA A 152 -15.24 -11.42 -11.31
N PHE A 153 -16.05 -10.60 -10.64
CA PHE A 153 -16.22 -10.65 -9.18
C PHE A 153 -17.27 -11.70 -8.80
N TYR A 154 -16.94 -12.54 -7.81
CA TYR A 154 -17.80 -13.58 -7.26
C TYR A 154 -17.85 -13.44 -5.74
N TRP A 155 -19.05 -13.55 -5.19
CA TRP A 155 -19.22 -13.65 -3.75
C TRP A 155 -18.82 -15.04 -3.24
N PRO A 156 -18.46 -15.19 -1.96
CA PRO A 156 -18.06 -16.49 -1.39
C PRO A 156 -19.10 -17.63 -1.54
N TRP A 157 -20.38 -17.28 -1.73
CA TRP A 157 -21.48 -18.24 -1.93
C TRP A 157 -21.82 -18.49 -3.41
N GLU A 158 -21.16 -17.83 -4.35
CA GLU A 158 -21.35 -18.06 -5.78
C GLU A 158 -20.34 -19.09 -6.31
N ASP A 159 -20.77 -19.87 -7.30
CA ASP A 159 -19.90 -20.84 -7.96
C ASP A 159 -18.91 -20.12 -8.90
N HIS A 160 -17.62 -20.31 -8.63
CA HIS A 160 -16.53 -19.71 -9.39
C HIS A 160 -16.26 -20.43 -10.73
N HIS A 161 -16.93 -21.55 -11.01
CA HIS A 161 -16.82 -22.28 -12.27
C HIS A 161 -17.78 -21.76 -13.35
N ILE A 162 -18.84 -21.05 -12.96
CA ILE A 162 -19.85 -20.54 -13.89
C ILE A 162 -19.39 -19.18 -14.41
N ILE A 163 -19.15 -19.06 -15.71
CA ILE A 163 -18.78 -17.80 -16.35
C ILE A 163 -19.98 -16.85 -16.30
N LYS A 164 -19.80 -15.67 -15.67
CA LYS A 164 -20.83 -14.63 -15.63
C LYS A 164 -20.94 -13.92 -16.99
N PRO A 165 -22.15 -13.48 -17.38
CA PRO A 165 -22.30 -12.60 -18.53
C PRO A 165 -21.55 -11.29 -18.30
N PRO A 166 -21.09 -10.62 -19.38
CA PRO A 166 -20.40 -9.35 -19.24
C PRO A 166 -21.31 -8.31 -18.56
N PRO A 167 -20.76 -7.44 -17.69
CA PRO A 167 -21.54 -6.39 -17.05
C PRO A 167 -22.14 -5.43 -18.09
N PRO A 168 -23.21 -4.71 -17.73
CA PRO A 168 -23.77 -3.68 -18.61
C PRO A 168 -22.71 -2.64 -18.98
N PRO A 169 -22.84 -1.99 -20.15
CA PRO A 169 -21.86 -1.02 -20.61
C PRO A 169 -21.66 0.07 -19.55
N PRO A 170 -20.41 0.28 -19.09
CA PRO A 170 -20.18 1.23 -18.02
C PRO A 170 -20.24 2.65 -18.56
N TRP A 171 -20.54 3.60 -17.67
CA TRP A 171 -20.68 5.00 -18.03
C TRP A 171 -19.53 5.84 -17.46
N SER A 172 -19.39 7.05 -17.97
CA SER A 172 -18.32 8.00 -17.60
C SER A 172 -18.92 9.38 -17.36
N PHE A 173 -18.27 10.17 -16.50
CA PHE A 173 -18.72 11.55 -16.31
C PHE A 173 -18.50 12.41 -17.57
N PRO A 174 -19.38 13.38 -17.83
CA PRO A 174 -19.06 14.48 -18.72
C PRO A 174 -17.78 15.20 -18.26
N LEU A 175 -16.94 15.64 -19.20
CA LEU A 175 -15.63 16.23 -18.90
C LEU A 175 -15.68 17.34 -17.82
N PRO A 176 -16.62 18.33 -17.86
CA PRO A 176 -16.68 19.37 -16.84
C PRO A 176 -17.01 18.81 -15.44
N ALA A 177 -17.89 17.82 -15.36
CA ALA A 177 -18.26 17.18 -14.10
C ALA A 177 -17.08 16.36 -13.52
N GLY A 178 -16.33 15.66 -14.37
CA GLY A 178 -15.12 14.94 -13.98
C GLY A 178 -14.03 15.85 -13.41
N ILE A 179 -13.75 16.97 -14.08
CA ILE A 179 -12.79 17.98 -13.61
C ILE A 179 -13.27 18.58 -12.28
N ALA A 180 -14.54 18.97 -12.20
CA ALA A 180 -15.11 19.51 -10.96
C ALA A 180 -15.02 18.52 -9.81
N TYR A 181 -15.29 17.23 -10.07
CA TYR A 181 -15.16 16.15 -9.08
C TYR A 181 -13.73 16.04 -8.56
N ILE A 182 -12.72 16.00 -9.43
CA ILE A 182 -11.31 15.86 -9.03
C ILE A 182 -10.86 17.09 -8.23
N ILE A 183 -11.17 18.30 -8.71
CA ILE A 183 -10.82 19.55 -8.01
C ILE A 183 -11.50 19.59 -6.64
N ALA A 184 -12.78 19.25 -6.56
CA ALA A 184 -13.49 19.20 -5.29
C ALA A 184 -12.91 18.13 -4.36
N PHE A 185 -12.61 16.93 -4.86
CA PHE A 185 -12.10 15.83 -4.07
C PHE A 185 -10.73 16.16 -3.45
N PHE A 186 -9.76 16.61 -4.26
CA PHE A 186 -8.44 16.98 -3.76
C PHE A 186 -8.44 18.29 -2.98
N GLY A 187 -9.24 19.28 -3.41
CA GLY A 187 -9.40 20.55 -2.70
C GLY A 187 -9.99 20.35 -1.31
N LEU A 188 -11.08 19.59 -1.18
CA LEU A 188 -11.69 19.26 0.10
C LEU A 188 -10.78 18.37 0.95
N GLY A 189 -10.14 17.36 0.35
CA GLY A 189 -9.20 16.48 1.06
C GLY A 189 -8.03 17.22 1.70
N ILE A 190 -7.56 18.32 1.10
CA ILE A 190 -6.50 19.16 1.65
C ILE A 190 -7.05 20.24 2.60
N THR A 191 -8.16 20.88 2.28
CA THR A 191 -8.66 22.02 3.08
C THR A 191 -9.42 21.60 4.34
N VAL A 192 -10.28 20.59 4.25
CA VAL A 192 -11.16 20.18 5.35
C VAL A 192 -10.36 19.74 6.59
N PRO A 193 -9.34 18.87 6.50
CA PRO A 193 -8.56 18.49 7.68
C PRO A 193 -7.81 19.67 8.31
N GLY A 194 -7.43 20.67 7.51
CA GLY A 194 -6.69 21.84 7.98
C GLY A 194 -7.59 22.81 8.76
N VAL A 195 -8.86 22.91 8.37
CA VAL A 195 -9.88 23.71 9.07
C VAL A 195 -10.38 23.00 10.33
N ILE A 196 -10.65 21.69 10.25
CA ILE A 196 -11.16 20.92 11.40
C ILE A 196 -10.07 20.70 12.46
N PHE A 197 -8.82 20.46 12.03
CA PHE A 197 -7.70 20.18 12.92
C PHE A 197 -6.58 21.23 12.76
N PRO A 198 -6.80 22.49 13.19
CA PRO A 198 -5.83 23.57 12.98
C PRO A 198 -4.50 23.29 13.70
N ASN A 199 -4.55 22.67 14.88
CA ASN A 199 -3.35 22.27 15.62
C ASN A 199 -2.46 21.31 14.81
N PHE A 200 -3.06 20.43 14.01
CA PHE A 200 -2.31 19.51 13.18
C PHE A 200 -1.62 20.24 12.01
N PHE A 201 -2.36 21.15 11.36
CA PHE A 201 -1.83 22.00 10.27
C PHE A 201 -0.62 22.84 10.74
N TYR A 202 -0.75 23.55 11.86
CA TYR A 202 0.35 24.39 12.38
C TYR A 202 1.58 23.59 12.80
N ARG A 203 1.42 22.34 13.28
CA ARG A 203 2.54 21.48 13.66
C ARG A 203 3.34 20.98 12.46
N MET A 204 2.69 20.71 11.34
CA MET A 204 3.38 20.22 10.13
C MET A 204 4.02 21.36 9.33
N GLY A 205 3.43 22.56 9.37
CA GLY A 205 3.76 23.63 8.44
C GLY A 205 3.22 23.36 7.03
N VAL A 206 3.11 24.43 6.23
CA VAL A 206 2.34 24.43 4.97
C VAL A 206 2.81 23.36 4.00
N VAL A 207 4.12 23.28 3.72
CA VAL A 207 4.68 22.38 2.70
C VAL A 207 4.48 20.91 3.08
N ARG A 208 4.84 20.51 4.30
CA ARG A 208 4.70 19.12 4.77
C ARG A 208 3.23 18.72 4.81
N TYR A 209 2.38 19.62 5.30
CA TYR A 209 0.94 19.39 5.36
C TYR A 209 0.36 19.10 3.97
N VAL A 210 0.65 19.95 2.98
CA VAL A 210 0.11 19.79 1.61
C VAL A 210 0.56 18.47 1.00
N ILE A 211 1.83 18.10 1.13
CA ILE A 211 2.35 16.84 0.58
C ILE A 211 1.69 15.64 1.29
N THR A 212 1.63 15.65 2.61
CA THR A 212 1.01 14.55 3.38
C THR A 212 -0.47 14.41 3.07
N MET A 213 -1.23 15.51 3.01
CA MET A 213 -2.65 15.47 2.66
C MET A 213 -2.88 15.07 1.23
N PHE A 214 -2.02 15.48 0.30
CA PHE A 214 -2.10 15.02 -1.08
C PHE A 214 -1.94 13.51 -1.18
N LEU A 215 -0.90 12.94 -0.55
CA LEU A 215 -0.67 11.49 -0.54
C LEU A 215 -1.81 10.71 0.12
N TRP A 216 -2.30 11.21 1.26
CA TRP A 216 -3.41 10.59 1.98
C TRP A 216 -4.71 10.66 1.19
N THR A 217 -5.02 11.81 0.59
CA THR A 217 -6.20 11.99 -0.27
C THR A 217 -6.09 11.13 -1.53
N PHE A 218 -4.91 10.98 -2.11
CA PHE A 218 -4.67 10.09 -3.26
C PHE A 218 -4.96 8.62 -2.92
N MET A 219 -4.58 8.16 -1.73
CA MET A 219 -4.94 6.82 -1.25
C MET A 219 -6.46 6.66 -1.13
N ILE A 220 -7.17 7.66 -0.59
CA ILE A 220 -8.64 7.62 -0.49
C ILE A 220 -9.29 7.74 -1.87
N PHE A 221 -8.69 8.47 -2.81
CA PHE A 221 -9.17 8.55 -4.18
C PHE A 221 -9.20 7.16 -4.82
N ALA A 222 -8.15 6.35 -4.59
CA ALA A 222 -8.11 5.00 -5.11
C ALA A 222 -9.30 4.16 -4.60
N LEU A 223 -9.53 4.20 -3.28
CA LEU A 223 -10.68 3.54 -2.63
C LEU A 223 -12.03 4.06 -3.15
N ALA A 224 -12.20 5.38 -3.21
CA ALA A 224 -13.43 6.02 -3.65
C ALA A 224 -13.76 5.65 -5.10
N LYS A 225 -12.76 5.66 -5.99
CA LYS A 225 -12.94 5.27 -7.40
C LYS A 225 -13.33 3.80 -7.53
N MET A 226 -12.69 2.90 -6.78
CA MET A 226 -13.09 1.48 -6.75
C MET A 226 -14.53 1.30 -6.26
N PHE A 227 -14.92 2.03 -5.22
CA PHE A 227 -16.29 2.02 -4.72
C PHE A 227 -17.27 2.53 -5.78
N LEU A 228 -16.98 3.65 -6.46
CA LEU A 228 -17.82 4.19 -7.53
C LEU A 228 -17.98 3.21 -8.69
N ASN A 229 -16.91 2.49 -9.05
CA ASN A 229 -16.97 1.46 -10.07
C ASN A 229 -17.89 0.30 -9.64
N ASN A 230 -17.72 -0.22 -8.43
CA ASN A 230 -18.51 -1.36 -7.95
C ASN A 230 -19.98 -1.00 -7.65
N ALA A 231 -20.25 0.19 -7.12
CA ALA A 231 -21.60 0.61 -6.73
C ALA A 231 -22.42 1.18 -7.89
N PHE A 232 -21.78 1.90 -8.82
CA PHE A 232 -22.47 2.63 -9.88
C PHE A 232 -22.04 2.22 -11.29
N ASN A 233 -21.16 1.23 -11.47
CA ASN A 233 -20.61 0.83 -12.77
C ASN A 233 -19.92 1.98 -13.53
N LEU A 234 -19.25 2.86 -12.79
CA LEU A 234 -18.51 4.00 -13.35
C LEU A 234 -17.14 3.56 -13.87
N LYS A 235 -16.88 3.72 -15.17
CA LYS A 235 -15.57 3.36 -15.77
C LYS A 235 -14.51 4.42 -15.52
N TYR A 236 -14.82 5.65 -15.92
CA TYR A 236 -13.91 6.78 -15.88
C TYR A 236 -14.58 8.01 -15.26
N ILE A 237 -13.89 8.63 -14.33
CA ILE A 237 -14.19 9.93 -13.75
C ILE A 237 -13.83 11.02 -14.75
N LEU A 238 -12.73 10.87 -15.49
CA LEU A 238 -12.29 11.86 -16.47
C LEU A 238 -11.80 11.15 -17.73
N VAL A 239 -12.34 11.57 -18.88
CA VAL A 239 -12.02 11.02 -20.20
C VAL A 239 -11.48 12.14 -21.08
N THR A 240 -10.23 11.99 -21.53
CA THR A 240 -9.60 12.90 -22.50
C THR A 240 -9.00 12.09 -23.65
N PRO A 241 -8.65 12.71 -24.78
CA PRO A 241 -8.00 12.00 -25.88
C PRO A 241 -6.67 11.34 -25.50
N TRP A 242 -6.03 11.80 -24.42
CA TRP A 242 -4.69 11.39 -24.02
C TRP A 242 -4.66 10.50 -22.78
N PHE A 243 -5.59 10.70 -21.84
CA PHE A 243 -5.60 9.99 -20.56
C PHE A 243 -7.01 9.81 -20.00
N ASN A 244 -7.20 8.70 -19.28
CA ASN A 244 -8.45 8.32 -18.65
C ASN A 244 -8.23 7.97 -17.18
N ILE A 245 -9.05 8.54 -16.29
CA ILE A 245 -8.92 8.42 -14.83
C ILE A 245 -10.19 7.81 -14.26
#